data_AF-A0A4R8ESY8-F1
#
_entry.id   AF-A0A4R8ESY8-F1
#
_cell.length_a   1.000
_cell.length_b   1.000
_cell.length_c   1.000
_cell.angle_alpha   90.00
_cell.angle_beta   90.00
_cell.angle_gamma   90.00
#
_symmetry.space_group_name_H-M   'P 1'
#
loop_
_entity.id
_entity.type
_entity.pdbx_description
1 polymer ?
#
loop_
_entity_poly.entity_id
_entity_poly.type
_entity_poly.pdbx_seq_one_letter_code
_entity_poly.pdbx_strand_id
1 'polypeptide(L)'
;MNLRSLVEIVNKGQFIRPILNYVIHYLESDRPDKNKSIVNYINVLKLKWDVKYDEALEIIDEEIKGLKKGGLYYLLTKKDTKKQLA
;
A
#
# COMPACT_ATOMS: atom_id res chain seq x y z
N MET A 1 4.68 3.96 11.57
CA MET A 1 4.37 5.01 10.58
C MET A 1 2.91 4.91 10.19
N ASN A 2 2.18 6.02 10.00
CA ASN A 2 0.79 5.98 9.54
C ASN A 2 0.72 6.10 7.99
N LEU A 3 -0.37 5.60 7.39
CA LEU A 3 -0.53 5.56 5.92
C LEU A 3 -0.50 6.97 5.29
N ARG A 4 -1.01 7.98 5.99
CA ARG A 4 -1.10 9.36 5.50
C ARG A 4 0.29 9.99 5.32
N SER A 5 1.17 9.83 6.30
CA SER A 5 2.56 10.27 6.22
C SER A 5 3.32 9.54 5.12
N LEU A 6 3.04 8.25 4.91
CA LEU A 6 3.64 7.51 3.81
C LEU A 6 3.19 8.05 2.44
N VAL A 7 1.91 8.35 2.25
CA VAL A 7 1.38 8.94 1.02
C VAL A 7 2.01 10.32 0.73
N GLU A 8 2.15 11.17 1.74
CA GLU A 8 2.81 12.48 1.60
C GLU A 8 4.28 12.36 1.18
N ILE A 9 5.00 11.39 1.75
CA ILE A 9 6.36 11.08 1.35
C ILE A 9 6.37 10.63 -0.11
N VAL A 10 5.54 9.65 -0.46
CA VAL A 10 5.44 9.05 -1.80
C VAL A 10 5.08 10.05 -2.90
N ASN A 11 4.31 11.09 -2.60
CA ASN A 11 4.01 12.15 -3.56
C ASN A 11 5.25 12.91 -4.06
N LYS A 12 6.40 12.79 -3.39
CA LYS A 12 7.69 13.34 -3.85
C LYS A 12 8.34 12.54 -4.99
N GLY A 13 7.70 11.46 -5.46
CA GLY A 13 8.13 10.69 -6.64
C GLY A 13 9.43 9.93 -6.43
N GLN A 14 10.17 9.70 -7.52
CA GLN A 14 11.40 8.87 -7.50
C GLN A 14 12.51 9.40 -6.57
N PHE A 15 12.49 10.69 -6.23
CA PHE A 15 13.51 11.32 -5.38
C PHE A 15 13.63 10.70 -3.99
N ILE A 16 12.54 10.15 -3.45
CA ILE A 16 12.53 9.55 -2.11
C ILE A 16 12.91 8.08 -2.07
N ARG A 17 13.30 7.47 -3.20
CA ARG A 17 13.72 6.05 -3.26
C ARG A 17 14.73 5.65 -2.18
N PRO A 18 15.79 6.44 -1.88
CA PRO A 18 16.74 6.07 -0.83
C PRO A 18 16.07 5.97 0.55
N ILE A 19 15.16 6.91 0.86
CA ILE A 19 14.41 6.94 2.13
C ILE A 19 13.48 5.73 2.22
N LEU A 20 12.77 5.40 1.14
CA LEU A 20 11.89 4.23 1.10
C LEU A 20 12.64 2.92 1.24
N ASN A 21 13.83 2.79 0.66
CA ASN A 21 14.66 1.60 0.82
C ASN A 21 15.08 1.42 2.29
N TYR A 22 15.45 2.51 2.98
CA TYR A 22 15.73 2.47 4.42
C TYR A 22 14.50 2.06 5.22
N VAL A 23 13.33 2.61 4.88
CA VAL A 23 12.06 2.27 5.54
C VAL A 23 11.69 0.81 5.32
N ILE A 24 11.81 0.26 4.11
CA ILE A 24 11.56 -1.17 3.85
C ILE A 24 12.46 -2.02 4.74
N HIS A 25 13.78 -1.76 4.72
CA HIS A 25 14.74 -2.50 5.52
C HIS A 25 14.39 -2.48 7.01
N TYR A 26 13.99 -1.32 7.53
CA TYR A 26 13.54 -1.19 8.92
C TYR A 26 12.26 -1.98 9.20
N LEU A 27 11.26 -1.89 8.32
CA LEU A 27 9.96 -2.55 8.49
C LEU A 27 10.05 -4.08 8.43
N GLU A 28 10.90 -4.60 7.55
CA GLU A 28 11.20 -6.04 7.43
C GLU A 28 11.96 -6.55 8.66
N SER A 29 12.84 -5.73 9.24
CA SER A 29 13.64 -6.10 10.42
C SER A 29 12.85 -6.07 11.74
N ASP A 30 11.92 -5.13 11.91
CA ASP A 30 11.16 -4.97 13.16
C ASP A 30 10.06 -6.04 13.32
N ARG A 31 9.13 -6.11 12.36
CA ARG A 31 7.96 -7.00 12.40
C ARG A 31 7.48 -7.37 10.99
N PRO A 32 8.11 -8.36 10.34
CA PRO A 32 7.87 -8.67 8.93
C PRO A 32 6.39 -8.97 8.62
N ASP A 33 5.73 -9.78 9.44
CA ASP A 33 4.34 -10.19 9.18
C ASP A 33 3.32 -9.03 9.29
N LYS A 34 3.53 -8.12 10.25
CA LYS A 34 2.63 -6.98 10.46
C LYS A 34 2.84 -5.86 9.44
N ASN A 35 4.05 -5.76 8.91
CA ASN A 35 4.44 -4.67 8.02
C ASN A 35 4.38 -5.06 6.53
N LYS A 36 4.11 -6.34 6.21
CA LYS A 36 4.04 -6.86 4.83
C LYS A 36 3.19 -5.99 3.89
N SER A 37 2.00 -5.57 4.32
CA SER A 37 1.12 -4.73 3.51
C SER A 37 1.74 -3.36 3.18
N ILE A 38 2.48 -2.76 4.13
CA ILE A 38 3.16 -1.48 3.93
C ILE A 38 4.34 -1.66 2.97
N VAL A 39 5.11 -2.73 3.13
CA VAL A 39 6.23 -3.07 2.24
C VAL A 39 5.74 -3.31 0.81
N ASN A 40 4.66 -4.07 0.63
CA ASN A 40 4.06 -4.33 -0.68
C ASN A 40 3.54 -3.05 -1.34
N TYR A 41 2.92 -2.15 -0.57
CA TYR A 41 2.54 -0.83 -1.07
C TYR A 41 3.75 -0.02 -1.58
N ILE A 42 4.86 0.01 -0.84
CA ILE A 42 6.09 0.70 -1.28
C ILE A 42 6.68 0.03 -2.53
N ASN A 43 6.66 -1.29 -2.61
CA ASN A 43 7.16 -2.02 -3.78
C ASN A 43 6.35 -1.73 -5.04
N VAL A 44 5.01 -1.72 -4.96
CA VAL A 44 4.12 -1.33 -6.07
C VAL A 44 4.43 0.09 -6.55
N LEU A 45 4.69 1.03 -5.64
CA LEU A 45 5.05 2.40 -6.00
C LEU A 45 6.38 2.50 -6.74
N LYS A 46 7.39 1.74 -6.29
CA LYS A 46 8.69 1.66 -6.96
C LYS A 46 8.53 1.13 -8.38
N LEU A 47 7.77 0.06 -8.55
CA LEU A 47 7.46 -0.53 -9.86
C LEU A 47 6.72 0.44 -10.78
N LYS A 48 5.70 1.15 -10.26
CA LYS A 48 5.01 2.22 -11.00
C LYS A 48 5.99 3.26 -11.51
N TRP A 49 6.94 3.69 -10.67
CA TRP A 49 7.93 4.66 -11.10
C TRP A 49 8.95 4.11 -12.11
N ASP A 50 9.23 2.81 -12.09
CA ASP A 50 10.06 2.12 -13.08
C ASP A 50 9.28 1.75 -14.35
N VAL A 51 8.02 2.15 -14.47
CA VAL A 51 7.12 1.83 -15.60
C VAL A 51 6.91 0.31 -15.73
N LYS A 52 7.01 -0.42 -14.62
CA LYS A 52 6.85 -1.87 -14.48
C LYS A 52 5.44 -2.21 -14.01
N TYR A 53 4.47 -1.98 -14.89
CA TYR A 53 3.05 -2.07 -14.52
C TYR A 53 2.57 -3.51 -14.34
N ASP A 54 3.09 -4.45 -15.13
CA ASP A 54 2.67 -5.85 -15.06
C ASP A 54 3.07 -6.45 -13.70
N GLU A 55 4.31 -6.24 -13.26
CA GLU A 55 4.78 -6.70 -11.95
C GLU A 55 4.04 -5.99 -10.80
N ALA A 56 3.69 -4.72 -10.98
CA ALA A 56 2.90 -3.99 -9.99
C ALA A 56 1.49 -4.57 -9.84
N LEU A 57 0.87 -4.96 -10.96
CA LEU A 57 -0.45 -5.57 -10.98
C LEU A 57 -0.43 -6.98 -10.38
N GLU A 58 0.62 -7.77 -10.61
CA GLU A 58 0.79 -9.09 -9.99
C GLU A 58 0.75 -9.02 -8.46
N ILE A 59 1.52 -8.08 -7.86
CA ILE A 59 1.53 -7.90 -6.40
C ILE A 59 0.14 -7.50 -5.88
N ILE A 60 -0.57 -6.62 -6.60
CA ILE A 60 -1.93 -6.20 -6.23
C ILE A 60 -2.90 -7.38 -6.30
N ASP A 61 -2.83 -8.19 -7.35
CA ASP A 61 -3.72 -9.34 -7.54
C ASP A 61 -3.48 -10.42 -6.46
N GLU A 62 -2.22 -10.70 -6.10
CA GLU A 62 -1.89 -11.61 -5.00
C GLU A 62 -2.45 -11.15 -3.65
N GLU A 63 -2.28 -9.86 -3.33
CA GLU A 63 -2.81 -9.28 -2.08
C GLU A 63 -4.35 -9.29 -2.06
N ILE A 64 -5.00 -9.03 -3.20
CA ILE A 64 -6.47 -9.09 -3.32
C ILE A 64 -6.98 -10.53 -3.18
N LYS A 65 -6.31 -11.52 -3.79
CA LYS A 65 -6.66 -12.95 -3.64
C LYS A 65 -6.59 -13.41 -2.19
N GLY A 66 -5.65 -12.86 -1.41
CA GLY A 66 -5.52 -13.12 0.02
C GLY A 66 -6.66 -12.55 0.87
N LEU A 67 -7.43 -11.59 0.36
CA LEU A 67 -8.56 -11.01 1.08
C LEU A 67 -9.78 -11.94 1.03
N LYS A 68 -10.37 -12.23 2.19
CA LYS A 68 -11.64 -12.96 2.26
C LYS A 68 -12.72 -12.19 1.49
N LYS A 69 -13.49 -12.88 0.63
CA LYS A 69 -14.61 -12.28 -0.16
C LYS A 69 -15.54 -11.40 0.69
N GLY A 70 -15.83 -11.79 1.94
CA GLY A 70 -16.65 -10.99 2.86
C GLY A 70 -16.01 -9.67 3.30
N GLY A 71 -14.68 -9.62 3.42
CA GLY A 71 -13.94 -8.38 3.73
C GLY A 71 -13.91 -7.40 2.54
N LEU A 72 -13.70 -7.92 1.33
CA LEU A 72 -13.82 -7.13 0.09
C LEU A 72 -15.24 -6.58 -0.11
N TYR A 73 -16.27 -7.42 0.10
CA TYR A 73 -17.66 -7.00 0.04
C TYR A 73 -17.97 -5.87 1.03
N TYR A 74 -17.50 -6.00 2.28
CA TYR A 74 -17.66 -4.95 3.28
C TYR A 74 -16.97 -3.63 2.89
N LEU A 75 -15.75 -3.69 2.34
CA LEU A 75 -15.02 -2.50 1.88
C LEU A 75 -15.72 -1.80 0.70
N LEU A 76 -16.23 -2.57 -0.26
CA LEU A 76 -16.88 -2.04 -1.46
C LEU A 76 -18.29 -1.48 -1.20
N THR A 77 -18.99 -2.02 -0.21
CA THR A 77 -20.38 -1.64 0.12
C THR A 77 -20.49 -0.58 1.21
N LYS A 78 -19.37 -0.16 1.82
CA LYS A 78 -19.34 0.91 2.81
C LYS A 78 -19.55 2.27 2.13
N LYS A 79 -20.82 2.60 1.85
CA LYS A 79 -21.28 3.94 1.48
C LYS A 79 -20.76 4.95 2.50
N ASP A 80 -20.27 6.10 2.01
CA ASP A 80 -19.94 7.29 2.78
C ASP A 80 -21.07 7.67 3.76
N THR A 81 -21.02 7.12 4.96
CA THR A 81 -21.97 7.38 6.06
C THR A 81 -21.60 8.69 6.76
N LYS A 82 -21.23 9.70 5.98
CA LYS A 82 -20.97 11.08 6.44
C LYS A 82 -21.93 12.11 5.85
N LYS A 83 -22.92 11.71 5.04
CA LYS A 83 -23.79 12.69 4.34
C LYS A 83 -25.29 12.62 4.64
N GLN A 84 -25.71 12.02 5.76
CA GLN A 84 -27.12 12.07 6.18
C GLN A 84 -27.23 12.20 7.70
N LEU A 85 -26.91 13.37 8.22
CA LEU A 85 -27.46 13.93 9.46
C LEU A 85 -27.70 15.41 9.16
N ALA A 86 -28.85 15.68 8.54
CA ALA A 86 -29.51 16.97 8.48
C ALA A 86 -30.88 16.78 9.14
#